data_AF-A0A060Z7Q6-F1
#
_entry.id   AF-A0A060Z7Q6-F1
#
_cell.length_a   1.000
_cell.length_b   1.000
_cell.length_c   1.000
_cell.angle_alpha   90.00
_cell.angle_beta   90.00
_cell.angle_gamma   90.00
#
_symmetry.space_group_name_H-M   'P 1'
#
loop_
_entity.id
_entity.type
_entity.pdbx_description
1 polymer ?
#
loop_
_entity_poly.entity_id
_entity_poly.type
_entity_poly.pdbx_seq_one_letter_code
_entity_poly.pdbx_strand_id
1 'polypeptide(L)'
;MYSAVQRVRESSQNTFSLLKIDRFLADANWEMAEQRVLIEDPYKTPNEKVSIEEFSPTARMTKCPDCDRDIPYAPSPQELEDMMEEARMRILKAQKTSYWKQYSAGMLNREAARTLINTAENMTDHKGK
;
A
#
# COMPACT_ATOMS: atom_id res chain seq x y z
N MET A 1 -12.95 -8.69 10.80
CA MET A 1 -13.28 -7.27 10.57
C MET A 1 -14.60 -7.22 9.84
N TYR A 2 -15.58 -6.51 10.38
CA TYR A 2 -16.93 -6.50 9.86
C TYR A 2 -17.07 -5.28 8.92
N SER A 3 -17.42 -5.52 7.65
CA SER A 3 -17.48 -4.46 6.64
C SER A 3 -18.57 -3.44 6.99
N ALA A 4 -18.31 -2.15 6.76
CA ALA A 4 -19.32 -1.10 6.94
C ALA A 4 -20.59 -1.39 6.12
N VAL A 5 -20.44 -2.01 4.94
CA VAL A 5 -21.57 -2.43 4.11
C VAL A 5 -22.39 -3.54 4.76
N GLN A 6 -21.72 -4.52 5.39
CA GLN A 6 -22.40 -5.60 6.09
C GLN A 6 -23.21 -5.04 7.27
N ARG A 7 -22.66 -4.05 7.99
CA ARG A 7 -23.36 -3.34 9.07
C ARG A 7 -24.63 -2.65 8.61
N VAL A 8 -24.54 -1.94 7.49
CA VAL A 8 -25.67 -1.23 6.92
C VAL A 8 -26.74 -2.22 6.46
N ARG A 9 -26.35 -3.33 5.84
CA ARG A 9 -27.28 -4.39 5.41
C ARG A 9 -28.00 -5.04 6.58
N GLU A 10 -27.27 -5.48 7.60
CA GLU A 10 -27.88 -6.13 8.77
C GLU A 10 -28.78 -5.15 9.54
N SER A 11 -28.34 -3.90 9.72
CA SER A 11 -29.19 -2.86 10.31
C SER A 11 -30.47 -2.62 9.52
N SER A 12 -30.37 -2.54 8.19
CA SER A 12 -31.52 -2.35 7.30
C SER A 12 -32.49 -3.52 7.34
N GLN A 13 -31.99 -4.76 7.33
CA GLN A 13 -32.81 -5.98 7.41
C GLN A 13 -33.53 -6.09 8.76
N ASN A 14 -32.84 -5.76 9.85
CA ASN A 14 -33.43 -5.74 11.19
C ASN A 14 -34.53 -4.69 11.31
N THR A 15 -34.35 -3.49 10.76
CA THR A 15 -35.42 -2.48 10.74
C THR A 15 -36.57 -2.91 9.83
N PHE A 16 -36.28 -3.53 8.69
CA PHE A 16 -37.30 -3.98 7.75
C PHE A 16 -38.18 -5.10 8.32
N SER A 17 -37.59 -6.03 9.09
CA SER A 17 -38.33 -7.08 9.78
C SER A 17 -39.20 -6.54 10.91
N LEU A 18 -38.74 -5.51 11.64
CA LEU A 18 -39.56 -4.82 12.64
C LEU A 18 -40.77 -4.13 12.02
N LEU A 19 -40.59 -3.45 10.88
CA LEU A 19 -41.68 -2.73 10.21
C LEU A 19 -42.75 -3.69 9.66
N LYS A 20 -42.38 -4.91 9.25
CA LYS A 20 -43.33 -5.97 8.83
C LYS A 20 -44.27 -6.43 9.94
N ILE A 21 -43.87 -6.25 11.21
CA ILE A 21 -44.65 -6.66 12.38
C ILE A 21 -45.59 -5.54 12.84
N ASP A 22 -45.42 -4.31 12.33
CA ASP A 22 -46.26 -3.17 12.69
C ASP A 22 -47.69 -3.33 12.14
N ARG A 23 -48.68 -3.28 13.04
CA ARG A 23 -50.10 -3.39 12.73
C ARG A 23 -50.58 -2.36 11.70
N PHE A 24 -49.99 -1.16 11.68
CA PHE A 24 -50.36 -0.11 10.73
C PHE A 24 -49.82 -0.35 9.32
N LEU A 25 -48.80 -1.20 9.18
CA LEU A 25 -48.15 -1.51 7.91
C LEU A 25 -48.47 -2.94 7.43
N ALA A 26 -49.37 -3.65 8.11
CA ALA A 26 -49.72 -5.04 7.81
C ALA A 26 -50.19 -5.25 6.35
N ASP A 27 -50.95 -4.29 5.81
CA ASP A 27 -51.49 -4.33 4.44
C ASP A 27 -50.57 -3.66 3.39
N ALA A 28 -49.35 -3.29 3.76
CA ALA A 28 -48.41 -2.67 2.83
C ALA A 28 -47.91 -3.66 1.77
N ASN A 29 -47.59 -3.16 0.57
CA ASN A 29 -46.94 -3.95 -0.46
C ASN A 29 -45.44 -4.15 -0.12
N TRP A 30 -45.16 -5.17 0.69
CA TRP A 30 -43.82 -5.48 1.16
C TRP A 30 -42.88 -6.00 0.07
N GLU A 31 -43.41 -6.59 -0.99
CA GLU A 31 -42.63 -7.05 -2.15
C GLU A 31 -42.02 -5.86 -2.89
N MET A 32 -42.82 -4.82 -3.14
CA MET A 32 -42.33 -3.55 -3.69
C MET A 32 -41.32 -2.88 -2.76
N ALA A 33 -41.57 -2.88 -1.44
CA ALA A 33 -40.69 -2.26 -0.47
C ALA A 33 -39.32 -2.96 -0.41
N GLU A 34 -39.29 -4.29 -0.47
CA GLU A 34 -38.06 -5.08 -0.45
C GLU A 34 -37.15 -4.78 -1.66
N GLN A 35 -37.74 -4.62 -2.84
CA GLN A 35 -37.01 -4.23 -4.05
C GLN A 35 -36.44 -2.82 -3.97
N ARG A 36 -37.09 -1.90 -3.23
CA ARG A 36 -36.68 -0.49 -3.12
C ARG A 36 -35.70 -0.22 -1.98
N VAL A 37 -35.72 -1.04 -0.93
CA VAL A 37 -34.83 -0.92 0.24
C VAL A 37 -33.47 -1.58 -0.02
N LEU A 38 -33.33 -2.37 -1.09
CA LEU A 38 -32.06 -3.00 -1.46
C LEU A 38 -31.01 -1.94 -1.81
N ILE A 39 -30.03 -1.76 -0.92
CA ILE A 39 -28.82 -0.99 -1.21
C ILE A 39 -27.83 -1.91 -1.92
N GLU A 40 -27.58 -1.62 -3.20
CA GLU A 40 -26.53 -2.28 -3.97
C GLU A 40 -25.18 -2.06 -3.28
N ASP A 41 -24.33 -3.09 -3.29
CA ASP A 41 -22.96 -2.91 -2.80
C ASP A 41 -22.18 -2.08 -3.82
N PRO A 42 -21.68 -0.88 -3.47
CA PRO A 42 -20.74 -0.20 -4.34
C PRO A 42 -19.38 -0.91 -4.37
N TYR A 43 -19.13 -1.88 -3.48
CA TYR A 43 -17.87 -2.61 -3.35
C TYR A 43 -17.98 -4.10 -3.70
N LYS A 44 -19.03 -4.52 -4.42
CA LYS A 44 -19.13 -5.87 -4.98
C LYS A 44 -18.03 -6.03 -6.04
N THR A 45 -16.85 -6.50 -5.63
CA THR A 45 -15.98 -7.20 -6.56
C THR A 45 -16.64 -8.55 -6.82
N PRO A 46 -16.77 -9.03 -8.08
CA PRO A 46 -17.03 -10.44 -8.30
C PRO A 46 -16.00 -11.23 -7.49
N ASN A 47 -16.38 -12.41 -7.01
CA ASN A 47 -15.62 -13.26 -6.09
C ASN A 47 -14.31 -13.81 -6.69
N GLU A 48 -13.66 -13.08 -7.58
CA GLU A 48 -12.26 -13.20 -7.87
C GLU A 48 -11.55 -12.63 -6.64
N LYS A 49 -10.77 -13.48 -5.97
CA LYS A 49 -9.82 -13.02 -4.97
C LYS A 49 -8.92 -12.03 -5.70
N VAL A 50 -9.20 -10.74 -5.58
CA VAL A 50 -8.29 -9.71 -6.07
C VAL A 50 -7.05 -9.89 -5.23
N SER A 51 -6.08 -10.60 -5.80
CA SER A 51 -4.72 -10.70 -5.34
C SER A 51 -4.27 -9.28 -4.98
N ILE A 52 -3.62 -9.08 -3.84
CA ILE A 52 -3.13 -7.75 -3.45
C ILE A 52 -2.20 -7.20 -4.55
N GLU A 53 -1.66 -8.07 -5.40
CA GLU A 53 -0.92 -7.75 -6.61
C GLU A 53 -1.71 -7.01 -7.71
N GLU A 54 -3.06 -6.98 -7.69
CA GLU A 54 -3.90 -6.34 -8.71
C GLU A 54 -4.52 -5.01 -8.27
N PHE A 55 -4.14 -4.45 -7.13
CA PHE A 55 -4.19 -2.99 -6.97
C PHE A 55 -3.11 -2.39 -7.87
N SER A 56 -3.32 -2.46 -9.18
CA SER A 56 -2.76 -1.51 -10.11
C SER A 56 -3.52 -0.22 -9.86
N PRO A 57 -2.97 0.78 -9.14
CA PRO A 57 -3.52 2.11 -9.27
C PRO A 57 -3.47 2.35 -10.78
N THR A 58 -4.61 2.53 -11.43
CA THR A 58 -4.66 3.12 -12.76
C THR A 58 -3.73 4.30 -12.68
N ALA A 59 -2.54 4.20 -13.30
CA ALA A 59 -1.40 4.99 -12.89
C ALA A 59 -1.84 6.45 -12.94
N ARG A 60 -1.95 7.10 -11.77
CA ARG A 60 -2.49 8.46 -11.71
C ARG A 60 -1.54 9.29 -12.56
N MET A 61 -2.00 9.82 -13.68
CA MET A 61 -1.14 10.62 -14.55
C MET A 61 -1.12 12.03 -13.99
N THR A 62 0.07 12.62 -13.93
CA THR A 62 0.27 14.03 -13.58
C THR A 62 0.88 14.76 -14.76
N LYS A 63 0.63 16.06 -14.87
CA LYS A 63 1.22 16.90 -15.91
C LYS A 63 2.54 17.47 -15.41
N CYS A 64 3.59 17.29 -16.20
CA CYS A 64 4.87 17.93 -15.93
C CYS A 64 4.72 19.47 -16.06
N PRO A 65 5.12 20.28 -15.06
CA PRO A 65 4.95 21.73 -15.09
C PRO A 65 5.77 22.42 -16.18
N ASP A 66 6.85 21.79 -16.66
CA ASP A 66 7.77 22.39 -17.64
C ASP A 66 7.42 22.05 -19.09
N CYS A 67 6.82 20.87 -19.35
CA CYS A 67 6.57 20.39 -20.72
C CYS A 67 5.16 19.84 -20.97
N ASP A 68 4.25 19.94 -20.00
CA ASP A 68 2.83 19.52 -20.05
C ASP A 68 2.60 18.06 -20.49
N ARG A 69 3.66 17.24 -20.40
CA ARG A 69 3.62 15.82 -20.72
C ARG A 69 2.98 15.06 -19.56
N ASP A 70 2.15 14.08 -19.90
CA ASP A 70 1.61 13.12 -18.94
C ASP A 70 2.74 12.21 -18.43
N ILE A 71 2.97 12.25 -17.11
CA ILE A 71 3.91 11.40 -16.42
C ILE A 71 3.18 10.57 -15.35
N PRO A 72 3.52 9.28 -15.19
CA PRO A 72 2.94 8.47 -14.14
C PRO A 72 3.35 9.02 -12.77
N TYR A 73 2.37 9.13 -11.86
CA TYR A 73 2.59 9.64 -10.49
C TYR A 73 3.47 8.71 -9.65
N ALA A 74 3.36 7.40 -9.88
CA ALA A 74 4.16 6.40 -9.19
C ALA A 74 5.25 5.88 -10.12
N PRO A 75 6.50 5.71 -9.62
CA PRO A 75 7.54 5.03 -10.37
C PRO A 75 7.11 3.59 -10.68
N SER A 76 7.56 3.09 -11.83
CA SER A 76 7.38 1.70 -12.19
C SER A 76 8.12 0.76 -11.21
N PRO A 77 7.73 -0.52 -11.13
CA PRO A 77 8.43 -1.49 -10.27
C PRO A 77 9.94 -1.58 -10.54
N GLN A 78 10.36 -1.43 -11.81
CA GLN A 78 11.77 -1.43 -12.18
C GLN A 78 12.50 -0.17 -11.71
N GLU A 79 11.91 1.01 -11.90
CA GLU A 79 12.46 2.27 -11.38
C GLU A 79 12.57 2.24 -9.86
N LEU A 80 11.61 1.63 -9.17
CA LEU A 80 11.66 1.45 -7.72
C LEU A 80 12.84 0.56 -7.31
N GLU A 81 13.08 -0.56 -8.02
CA GLU A 81 14.23 -1.44 -7.78
C GLU A 81 15.55 -0.68 -7.97
N ASP A 82 15.68 0.08 -9.05
CA ASP A 82 16.86 0.89 -9.35
C ASP A 82 17.09 1.96 -8.27
N MET A 83 16.03 2.66 -7.84
CA MET A 83 16.09 3.63 -6.75
C MET A 83 16.54 2.99 -5.42
N MET A 84 16.05 1.79 -5.12
CA MET A 84 16.42 1.06 -3.91
C MET A 84 17.89 0.63 -3.95
N GLU A 85 18.38 0.11 -5.07
CA GLU A 85 19.79 -0.24 -5.23
C GLU A 85 20.68 1.00 -5.13
N GLU A 86 20.29 2.13 -5.74
CA GLU A 86 21.04 3.37 -5.61
C GLU A 86 21.11 3.85 -4.15
N ALA A 87 19.99 3.81 -3.43
CA ALA A 87 19.94 4.16 -2.02
C ALA A 87 20.85 3.25 -1.17
N ARG A 88 20.84 1.94 -1.44
CA ARG A 88 21.73 0.96 -0.79
C ARG A 88 23.20 1.34 -1.00
N MET A 89 23.59 1.66 -2.23
CA MET A 89 24.95 2.07 -2.59
C MET A 89 25.38 3.36 -1.88
N ARG A 90 24.48 4.35 -1.79
CA ARG A 90 24.74 5.60 -1.05
C ARG A 90 24.96 5.35 0.44
N ILE A 91 24.18 4.45 1.06
CA ILE A 91 24.35 4.07 2.46
C ILE A 91 25.70 3.37 2.67
N LEU A 92 26.05 2.39 1.85
CA LEU A 92 27.34 1.68 1.95
C LEU A 92 28.53 2.64 1.82
N LYS A 93 28.45 3.61 0.89
CA LYS A 93 29.47 4.66 0.75
C LYS A 93 29.56 5.52 2.01
N ALA A 94 28.42 5.94 2.56
CA ALA A 94 28.38 6.72 3.80
C ALA A 94 28.94 5.95 5.00
N GLN A 95 28.67 4.64 5.10
CA GLN A 95 29.22 3.76 6.12
C GLN A 95 30.76 3.69 6.03
N LYS A 96 31.33 3.50 4.84
CA LYS A 96 32.80 3.53 4.65
C LYS A 96 33.39 4.85 5.15
N THR A 97 32.81 5.98 4.77
CA THR A 97 33.25 7.30 5.25
C THR A 97 33.13 7.43 6.77
N SER A 98 32.06 6.89 7.38
CA SER A 98 31.88 6.87 8.83
C SER A 98 32.96 6.07 9.53
N TYR A 99 33.27 4.85 9.06
CA TYR A 99 34.33 4.02 9.64
C TYR A 99 35.71 4.67 9.54
N TRP A 100 36.01 5.32 8.41
CA TRP A 100 37.22 6.11 8.26
C TRP A 100 37.32 7.25 9.27
N LYS A 101 36.23 8.01 9.48
CA LYS A 101 36.18 9.07 10.48
C LYS A 101 36.38 8.52 11.89
N GLN A 102 35.74 7.40 12.22
CA GLN A 102 35.87 6.75 13.52
C GLN A 102 37.29 6.24 13.80
N TYR A 103 37.96 5.70 12.79
CA TYR A 103 39.38 5.33 12.88
C TYR A 103 40.26 6.56 13.11
N SER A 104 40.05 7.64 12.33
CA SER A 104 40.83 8.88 12.47
C SER A 104 40.65 9.56 13.84
N ALA A 105 39.48 9.38 14.46
CA ALA A 105 39.16 9.90 15.79
C ALA A 105 39.64 8.96 16.92
N GLY A 106 40.24 7.82 16.61
CA GLY A 106 40.71 6.83 17.60
C GLY A 106 39.60 5.99 18.25
N MET A 107 38.36 6.05 17.76
CA MET A 107 37.24 5.24 18.28
C MET A 107 37.28 3.80 17.77
N LEU A 108 37.85 3.57 16.59
CA LEU A 108 38.10 2.24 16.04
C LEU A 108 39.60 1.97 16.01
N ASN A 109 39.99 0.74 16.39
CA ASN A 109 41.33 0.27 16.14
C ASN A 109 41.52 -0.06 14.64
N ARG A 110 42.77 -0.19 14.20
CA ARG A 110 43.12 -0.41 12.78
C ARG A 110 42.49 -1.68 12.20
N GLU A 111 42.44 -2.75 12.99
CA GLU A 111 41.92 -4.06 12.56
C GLU A 111 40.40 -4.05 12.39
N ALA A 112 39.68 -3.45 13.33
CA ALA A 112 38.23 -3.26 13.25
C ALA A 112 37.86 -2.35 12.08
N ALA A 113 38.56 -1.22 11.89
CA ALA A 113 38.32 -0.31 10.77
C ALA A 113 38.52 -1.02 9.42
N ARG A 114 39.62 -1.77 9.26
CA ARG A 114 39.90 -2.55 8.04
C ARG A 114 38.82 -3.60 7.79
N THR A 115 38.40 -4.32 8.83
CA THR A 115 37.38 -5.36 8.71
C THR A 115 36.04 -4.76 8.26
N LEU A 116 35.60 -3.67 8.91
CA LEU A 116 34.34 -3.00 8.59
C LEU A 116 34.34 -2.41 7.17
N ILE A 117 35.42 -1.76 6.76
CA ILE A 117 35.56 -1.21 5.40
C ILE A 117 35.51 -2.33 4.36
N ASN A 118 36.28 -3.42 4.57
CA ASN A 118 36.28 -4.58 3.67
C ASN A 118 34.88 -5.22 3.58
N THR A 119 34.16 -5.35 4.70
CA THR A 119 32.79 -5.90 4.67
C THR A 119 31.83 -5.00 3.89
N ALA A 120 31.94 -3.68 4.04
CA ALA A 120 31.14 -2.74 3.27
C ALA A 120 31.51 -2.73 1.78
N GLU A 121 32.78 -2.99 1.44
CA GLU A 121 33.23 -3.21 0.06
C GLU A 121 32.62 -4.48 -0.53
N ASN A 122 32.74 -5.62 0.14
CA ASN A 122 32.15 -6.87 -0.34
C ASN A 122 30.62 -6.77 -0.49
N MET A 123 29.94 -6.06 0.40
CA MET A 123 28.50 -5.82 0.26
C MET A 123 28.16 -4.94 -0.94
N THR A 124 29.08 -4.10 -1.41
CA THR A 124 28.90 -3.28 -2.62
C THR A 124 28.87 -4.17 -3.87
N ASP A 125 29.67 -5.23 -3.90
CA ASP A 125 29.84 -6.10 -5.08
C ASP A 125 28.67 -7.08 -5.30
N HIS A 126 27.84 -7.31 -4.28
CA HIS A 126 26.65 -8.16 -4.36
C HIS A 126 25.39 -7.29 -4.54
N LYS A 127 24.57 -7.59 -5.55
CA LYS A 127 23.25 -6.96 -5.73
C LYS A 127 22.37 -7.25 -4.50
N GLY A 128 21.59 -6.26 -4.06
CA GLY A 128 20.59 -6.47 -3.00
C GLY A 128 19.65 -7.63 -3.37
N LYS A 129 19.33 -8.49 -2.38
CA LYS A 129 18.31 -9.54 -2.54
C LYS A 129 16.91 -8.96 -2.39
#